data_AF-W1NH90-F1
#
_entry.id   AF-W1NH90-F1
#
_cell.length_a   1.000
_cell.length_b   1.000
_cell.length_c   1.000
_cell.angle_alpha   90.00
_cell.angle_beta   90.00
_cell.angle_gamma   90.00
#
_symmetry.space_group_name_H-M   'P 1'
#
loop_
_entity.id
_entity.type
_entity.pdbx_description
1 polymer ?
#
loop_
_entity_poly.entity_id
_entity_poly.type
_entity_poly.pdbx_seq_one_letter_code
_entity_poly.pdbx_strand_id
1 'polypeptide(L)'
;MLRKEWKVASDGSGDFGSVQEAIDAVVPLCNKQRIVINVMPGVYKQPLYVAKTKNLITLRGFSPEHTILTWDNTATNIRHHQASRVIGTGTFACGSVIIEGEDFIAENITFENSACEGSGQAVALRVTADRCAFYCCRFLGWQDTLYLHYGKHYLRDCYVEGSVDFIFGNSTALLEHCHVHCKSPGFITAHSRKSPQESTGYVFLRMVEVLIVDIRDMSEKDKLFYFLDGLQPWVEVELQRCDVQDLASAQAAAGQLVDYSRKEERSGKSKPAKPFKGKDATEKMEENDF
;
A
#
# COMPACT_ATOMS: atom_id res chain seq x y z
N MET A 1 -17.97 -25.50 16.92
CA MET A 1 -16.78 -25.28 17.76
C MET A 1 -16.31 -23.86 17.53
N LEU A 2 -16.27 -23.02 18.57
CA LEU A 2 -15.62 -21.71 18.49
C LEU A 2 -14.12 -21.96 18.25
N ARG A 3 -13.54 -21.38 17.20
CA ARG A 3 -12.09 -21.48 16.98
C ARG A 3 -11.39 -20.71 18.10
N LYS A 4 -10.37 -21.34 18.69
CA LYS A 4 -9.50 -20.67 19.66
C LYS A 4 -8.76 -19.53 18.96
N GLU A 5 -8.86 -18.33 19.53
CA GLU A 5 -8.07 -17.16 19.12
C GLU A 5 -6.92 -16.99 20.11
N TRP A 6 -5.78 -16.46 19.63
CA TRP A 6 -4.59 -16.22 20.44
C TRP A 6 -4.41 -14.72 20.65
N LYS A 7 -4.05 -14.30 21.86
CA LYS A 7 -3.88 -12.90 22.24
C LYS A 7 -2.40 -12.56 22.47
N VAL A 8 -1.92 -11.46 21.91
CA VAL A 8 -0.58 -10.91 22.14
C VAL A 8 -0.71 -9.55 22.80
N ALA A 9 -0.09 -9.37 23.96
CA ALA A 9 -0.10 -8.08 24.68
C ALA A 9 1.26 -7.84 25.35
N SER A 10 1.84 -6.66 25.13
CA SER A 10 3.14 -6.28 25.71
C SER A 10 3.09 -6.01 27.22
N ASP A 11 1.88 -5.80 27.77
CA ASP A 11 1.63 -5.58 29.19
C ASP A 11 1.51 -6.88 30.01
N GLY A 12 1.65 -8.04 29.36
CA GLY A 12 1.51 -9.36 30.00
C GLY A 12 0.07 -9.86 30.14
N SER A 13 -0.93 -9.13 29.64
CA SER A 13 -2.34 -9.55 29.68
C SER A 13 -2.74 -10.53 28.56
N GLY A 14 -1.80 -10.90 27.68
CA GLY A 14 -1.98 -11.80 26.54
C GLY A 14 -1.48 -13.21 26.81
N ASP A 15 -1.77 -14.13 25.88
CA ASP A 15 -1.17 -15.47 25.88
C ASP A 15 0.34 -15.42 25.58
N PHE A 16 0.78 -14.38 24.84
CA PHE A 16 2.17 -14.14 24.47
C PHE A 16 2.56 -12.67 24.68
N GLY A 17 3.83 -12.44 25.00
CA GLY A 17 4.38 -11.09 25.17
C GLY A 17 4.79 -10.43 23.85
N SER A 18 5.01 -11.23 22.80
CA SER A 18 5.48 -10.74 21.51
C SER A 18 4.81 -11.43 20.32
N VAL A 19 4.73 -10.74 19.18
CA VAL A 19 4.10 -11.26 17.95
C VAL A 19 4.91 -12.42 17.35
N GLN A 20 6.25 -12.32 17.34
CA GLN A 20 7.11 -13.39 16.85
C GLN A 20 6.94 -14.68 17.67
N GLU A 21 6.91 -14.57 19.00
CA GLU A 21 6.67 -15.70 19.91
C GLU A 21 5.35 -16.40 19.61
N ALA A 22 4.26 -15.63 19.42
CA ALA A 22 2.96 -16.19 19.07
C ALA A 22 3.00 -16.96 17.74
N ILE A 23 3.58 -16.36 16.69
CA ILE A 23 3.76 -17.03 15.39
C ILE A 23 4.58 -18.31 15.55
N ASP A 24 5.58 -18.30 16.42
CA ASP A 24 6.46 -19.43 16.69
C ASP A 24 5.81 -20.56 17.46
N ALA A 25 4.98 -20.24 18.45
CA ALA A 25 4.31 -21.21 19.28
C ALA A 25 3.06 -21.81 18.62
N VAL A 26 2.25 -21.00 17.94
CA VAL A 26 0.88 -21.40 17.58
C VAL A 26 0.71 -21.84 16.13
N VAL A 27 1.62 -21.45 15.22
CA VAL A 27 1.52 -21.78 13.80
C VAL A 27 2.40 -22.99 13.47
N PRO A 28 1.80 -24.18 13.23
CA PRO A 28 2.57 -25.36 12.89
C PRO A 28 3.20 -25.24 11.50
N LEU A 29 4.25 -26.00 11.26
CA LEU A 29 4.81 -26.16 9.93
C LEU A 29 3.77 -26.78 8.98
N CYS A 30 3.72 -26.27 7.75
CA CYS A 30 2.76 -26.67 6.72
C CYS A 30 1.30 -26.51 7.19
N ASN A 31 1.02 -25.44 7.93
CA ASN A 31 -0.31 -25.15 8.46
C ASN A 31 -1.40 -25.19 7.37
N LYS A 32 -2.51 -25.88 7.65
CA LYS A 32 -3.65 -26.05 6.73
C LYS A 32 -4.92 -25.36 7.21
N GLN A 33 -4.88 -24.69 8.36
CA GLN A 33 -6.06 -24.08 8.97
C GLN A 33 -5.77 -22.63 9.33
N ARG A 34 -6.70 -21.72 9.03
CA ARG A 34 -6.53 -20.30 9.38
C ARG A 34 -6.41 -20.10 10.90
N ILE A 35 -5.29 -19.52 11.34
CA ILE A 35 -4.99 -19.16 12.72
C ILE A 35 -5.08 -17.64 12.85
N VAL A 36 -5.88 -17.18 13.81
CA VAL A 36 -6.06 -15.75 14.11
C VAL A 36 -5.27 -15.41 15.36
N ILE A 37 -4.41 -14.40 15.25
CA ILE A 37 -3.62 -13.84 16.34
C ILE A 37 -4.06 -12.39 16.53
N ASN A 38 -4.72 -12.12 17.65
CA ASN A 38 -5.15 -10.79 18.06
C ASN A 38 -3.99 -10.06 18.74
N VAL A 39 -3.55 -8.95 18.16
CA VAL A 39 -2.47 -8.11 18.67
C VAL A 39 -3.11 -6.89 19.35
N MET A 40 -2.93 -6.80 20.67
CA MET A 40 -3.53 -5.73 21.47
C MET A 40 -2.90 -4.36 21.16
N PRO A 41 -3.49 -3.26 21.66
CA PRO A 41 -2.84 -1.95 21.59
C PRO A 41 -1.43 -1.98 22.19
N GLY A 42 -0.46 -1.44 21.45
CA GLY A 42 0.93 -1.39 21.84
C GLY A 42 1.87 -1.12 20.67
N VAL A 43 3.09 -0.70 21.00
CA VAL A 43 4.22 -0.60 20.06
C VAL A 43 5.11 -1.83 20.26
N TYR A 44 5.15 -2.69 19.24
CA TYR A 44 5.91 -3.93 19.24
C TYR A 44 7.20 -3.73 18.44
N LYS A 45 8.26 -3.33 19.15
CA LYS A 45 9.56 -3.00 18.56
C LYS A 45 10.45 -4.24 18.41
N GLN A 46 10.22 -5.02 17.36
CA GLN A 46 11.04 -6.18 17.01
C GLN A 46 10.91 -6.53 15.51
N PRO A 47 11.95 -7.11 14.89
CA PRO A 47 11.83 -7.64 13.54
C PRO A 47 10.97 -8.91 13.51
N LEU A 48 10.03 -8.99 12.57
CA LEU A 48 9.10 -10.12 12.43
C LEU A 48 9.36 -10.92 11.15
N TYR A 49 9.30 -12.24 11.26
CA TYR A 49 9.44 -13.16 10.13
C TYR A 49 8.34 -14.23 10.14
N VAL A 50 7.53 -14.25 9.07
CA VAL A 50 6.59 -15.33 8.77
C VAL A 50 7.20 -16.22 7.69
N ALA A 51 7.65 -17.40 8.09
CA ALA A 51 8.28 -18.36 7.19
C ALA A 51 7.34 -18.90 6.11
N LYS A 52 7.89 -19.33 4.96
CA LYS A 52 7.16 -20.00 3.85
C LYS A 52 6.38 -21.25 4.26
N THR A 53 6.77 -21.87 5.37
CA THR A 53 6.10 -23.05 5.93
C THR A 53 4.95 -22.70 6.87
N LYS A 54 4.71 -21.42 7.17
CA LYS A 54 3.70 -20.92 8.12
C LYS A 54 2.63 -20.12 7.40
N ASN A 55 1.74 -20.83 6.72
CA ASN A 55 0.67 -20.25 5.91
C ASN A 55 -0.61 -20.00 6.73
N LEU A 56 -1.60 -19.33 6.11
CA LEU A 56 -2.95 -19.15 6.65
C LEU A 56 -2.97 -18.44 8.02
N ILE A 57 -2.17 -17.39 8.17
CA ILE A 57 -2.18 -16.55 9.37
C ILE A 57 -3.09 -15.34 9.15
N THR A 58 -3.85 -14.96 10.16
CA THR A 58 -4.44 -13.62 10.27
C THR A 58 -3.84 -12.93 11.49
N LEU A 59 -3.14 -11.81 11.27
CA LEU A 59 -2.79 -10.88 12.35
C LEU A 59 -3.85 -9.79 12.42
N ARG A 60 -4.53 -9.67 13.56
CA ARG A 60 -5.59 -8.69 13.77
C ARG A 60 -5.22 -7.74 14.90
N GLY A 61 -4.99 -6.48 14.56
CA GLY A 61 -4.80 -5.41 15.54
C GLY A 61 -6.12 -4.90 16.10
N PHE A 62 -6.03 -4.08 17.15
CA PHE A 62 -7.19 -3.37 17.70
C PHE A 62 -7.65 -2.25 16.77
N SER A 63 -6.70 -1.42 16.34
CA SER A 63 -6.84 -0.34 15.37
C SER A 63 -5.46 0.02 14.85
N PRO A 64 -5.31 0.48 13.60
CA PRO A 64 -3.99 0.76 13.06
C PRO A 64 -3.26 1.88 13.84
N GLU A 65 -3.97 2.83 14.45
CA GLU A 65 -3.38 3.90 15.28
C GLU A 65 -2.75 3.41 16.58
N HIS A 66 -3.18 2.26 17.08
CA HIS A 66 -2.83 1.76 18.42
C HIS A 66 -2.05 0.46 18.39
N THR A 67 -2.00 -0.27 17.27
CA THR A 67 -1.25 -1.52 17.14
C THR A 67 -0.15 -1.35 16.07
N ILE A 68 1.08 -1.13 16.54
CA ILE A 68 2.22 -0.76 15.69
C ILE A 68 3.29 -1.85 15.76
N LEU A 69 3.65 -2.42 14.61
CA LEU A 69 4.77 -3.34 14.44
C LEU A 69 5.92 -2.55 13.81
N THR A 70 7.02 -2.37 14.54
CA THR A 70 8.07 -1.42 14.14
C THR A 70 9.48 -1.97 14.33
N TRP A 71 10.36 -1.56 13.43
CA TRP A 71 11.80 -1.78 13.50
C TRP A 71 12.52 -0.70 12.67
N ASP A 72 13.85 -0.70 12.64
CA ASP A 72 14.67 0.39 12.06
C ASP A 72 15.83 -0.12 11.20
N ASN A 73 15.67 -1.31 10.58
CA ASN A 73 16.69 -1.85 9.69
C ASN A 73 16.79 -1.01 8.41
N THR A 74 18.01 -0.82 7.92
CA THR A 74 18.30 -0.26 6.60
C THR A 74 19.00 -1.33 5.75
N ALA A 75 19.09 -1.14 4.44
CA ALA A 75 19.79 -2.08 3.56
C ALA A 75 21.26 -2.33 3.96
N THR A 76 21.88 -1.38 4.67
CA THR A 76 23.28 -1.47 5.13
C THR A 76 23.41 -1.83 6.60
N ASN A 77 22.33 -1.84 7.38
CA ASN A 77 22.34 -2.16 8.81
C ASN A 77 21.13 -3.03 9.17
N ILE A 78 21.36 -4.35 9.21
CA ILE A 78 20.31 -5.34 9.41
C ILE A 78 20.55 -6.09 10.72
N ARG A 79 19.62 -5.92 11.65
CA ARG A 79 19.52 -6.65 12.92
C ARG A 79 18.26 -7.50 12.87
N HIS A 80 18.42 -8.82 12.81
CA HIS A 80 17.31 -9.76 12.75
C HIS A 80 17.67 -11.06 13.47
N HIS A 81 16.67 -11.71 14.07
CA HIS A 81 16.83 -13.05 14.67
C HIS A 81 17.01 -14.19 13.65
N GLN A 82 16.86 -13.90 12.35
CA GLN A 82 17.05 -14.85 11.27
C GLN A 82 18.39 -14.59 10.58
N ALA A 83 19.04 -15.65 10.15
CA ALA A 83 20.30 -15.54 9.41
C ALA A 83 20.06 -14.94 8.00
N SER A 84 21.06 -14.23 7.47
CA SER A 84 21.01 -13.64 6.11
C SER A 84 20.74 -14.66 5.01
N ARG A 85 21.14 -15.93 5.18
CA ARG A 85 20.80 -17.01 4.24
C ARG A 85 19.30 -17.31 4.15
N VAL A 86 18.51 -16.90 5.15
CA VAL A 86 17.05 -17.11 5.23
C VAL A 86 16.32 -15.88 4.69
N ILE A 87 16.66 -14.69 5.19
CA ILE A 87 15.94 -13.45 4.89
C ILE A 87 16.55 -12.63 3.76
N GLY A 88 17.74 -12.99 3.29
CA GLY A 88 18.53 -12.31 2.26
C GLY A 88 19.51 -11.26 2.81
N THR A 89 19.86 -10.29 1.97
CA THR A 89 20.73 -9.15 2.29
C THR A 89 20.19 -7.86 1.64
N GLY A 90 20.74 -6.69 2.00
CA GLY A 90 20.35 -5.42 1.40
C GLY A 90 18.89 -5.05 1.67
N THR A 91 18.28 -4.32 0.73
CA THR A 91 16.85 -3.95 0.77
C THR A 91 15.94 -5.16 1.00
N PHE A 92 16.30 -6.32 0.43
CA PHE A 92 15.48 -7.52 0.56
C PHE A 92 15.38 -8.02 2.02
N ALA A 93 16.39 -7.77 2.85
CA ALA A 93 16.41 -8.25 4.24
C ALA A 93 16.15 -7.16 5.29
N CYS A 94 15.99 -5.89 4.91
CA CYS A 94 15.79 -4.80 5.86
C CYS A 94 14.33 -4.56 6.27
N GLY A 95 13.40 -5.45 5.90
CA GLY A 95 12.01 -5.38 6.32
C GLY A 95 11.83 -5.42 7.84
N SER A 96 11.12 -4.46 8.42
CA SER A 96 10.65 -4.56 9.81
C SER A 96 9.77 -5.79 10.01
N VAL A 97 8.93 -6.07 9.01
CA VAL A 97 8.16 -7.30 8.90
C VAL A 97 8.42 -7.96 7.54
N ILE A 98 8.74 -9.25 7.58
CA ILE A 98 8.98 -10.08 6.41
C ILE A 98 7.94 -11.20 6.38
N ILE A 99 7.12 -11.22 5.32
CA ILE A 99 6.09 -12.23 5.09
C ILE A 99 6.46 -13.10 3.90
N GLU A 100 6.65 -14.39 4.16
CA GLU A 100 6.87 -15.40 3.12
C GLU A 100 5.85 -16.55 3.16
N GLY A 101 5.01 -16.60 4.20
CA GLY A 101 3.89 -17.52 4.30
C GLY A 101 2.69 -17.07 3.47
N GLU A 102 2.11 -18.00 2.71
CA GLU A 102 0.96 -17.76 1.82
C GLU A 102 -0.37 -17.61 2.60
N ASP A 103 -1.35 -17.02 1.94
CA ASP A 103 -2.70 -16.79 2.49
C ASP A 103 -2.69 -15.95 3.78
N PHE A 104 -1.66 -15.12 3.95
CA PHE A 104 -1.51 -14.20 5.06
C PHE A 104 -2.53 -13.06 5.00
N ILE A 105 -3.14 -12.73 6.12
CA ILE A 105 -4.04 -11.58 6.27
C ILE A 105 -3.55 -10.69 7.40
N ALA A 106 -3.55 -9.38 7.20
CA ALA A 106 -3.45 -8.41 8.28
C ALA A 106 -4.67 -7.49 8.30
N GLU A 107 -5.16 -7.19 9.50
CA GLU A 107 -6.31 -6.30 9.75
C GLU A 107 -5.92 -5.30 10.84
N ASN A 108 -6.18 -4.01 10.64
CA ASN A 108 -6.08 -2.97 11.68
C ASN A 108 -4.70 -2.85 12.33
N ILE A 109 -3.62 -2.96 11.55
CA ILE A 109 -2.23 -2.93 12.03
C ILE A 109 -1.42 -1.87 11.26
N THR A 110 -0.55 -1.17 11.96
CA THR A 110 0.51 -0.36 11.36
C THR A 110 1.80 -1.18 11.25
N PHE A 111 2.37 -1.22 10.05
CA PHE A 111 3.72 -1.69 9.76
C PHE A 111 4.62 -0.47 9.55
N GLU A 112 5.66 -0.33 10.37
CA GLU A 112 6.54 0.83 10.36
C GLU A 112 8.01 0.43 10.21
N ASN A 113 8.74 1.19 9.40
CA ASN A 113 10.19 1.29 9.54
C ASN A 113 10.54 2.69 10.07
N SER A 114 11.08 2.74 11.28
CA SER A 114 11.38 3.98 12.00
C SER A 114 12.78 4.54 11.72
N ALA A 115 13.47 4.06 10.67
CA ALA A 115 14.72 4.66 10.22
C ALA A 115 14.50 6.13 9.80
N CYS A 116 15.48 6.99 10.04
CA CYS A 116 15.38 8.41 9.74
C CYS A 116 15.35 8.69 8.23
N GLU A 117 14.81 9.84 7.82
CA GLU A 117 14.96 10.32 6.44
C GLU A 117 16.45 10.39 6.06
N GLY A 118 16.78 10.02 4.83
CA GLY A 118 18.17 9.99 4.34
C GLY A 118 18.96 8.73 4.73
N SER A 119 18.35 7.75 5.42
CA SER A 119 19.00 6.48 5.77
C SER A 119 19.16 5.50 4.60
N GLY A 120 18.71 5.87 3.40
CA GLY A 120 18.59 4.98 2.24
C GLY A 120 17.40 4.04 2.38
N GLN A 121 17.49 2.85 1.76
CA GLN A 121 16.40 1.89 1.69
C GLN A 121 16.06 1.29 3.07
N ALA A 122 14.80 1.43 3.50
CA ALA A 122 14.33 0.99 4.80
C ALA A 122 12.87 0.50 4.71
N VAL A 123 12.71 -0.83 4.61
CA VAL A 123 11.42 -1.47 4.31
C VAL A 123 10.59 -1.64 5.58
N ALA A 124 9.34 -1.20 5.58
CA ALA A 124 8.38 -1.45 6.67
C ALA A 124 7.78 -2.85 6.57
N LEU A 125 7.36 -3.24 5.36
CA LEU A 125 6.81 -4.56 5.08
C LEU A 125 7.36 -5.10 3.76
N ARG A 126 7.91 -6.32 3.79
CA ARG A 126 8.20 -7.12 2.60
C ARG A 126 7.24 -8.31 2.50
N VAL A 127 6.66 -8.50 1.32
CA VAL A 127 5.78 -9.64 1.02
C VAL A 127 6.30 -10.44 -0.17
N THR A 128 6.75 -11.67 0.11
CA THR A 128 7.16 -12.68 -0.88
C THR A 128 6.28 -13.92 -0.70
N ALA A 129 4.98 -13.76 -0.95
CA ALA A 129 3.96 -14.77 -0.69
C ALA A 129 2.73 -14.55 -1.57
N ASP A 130 2.05 -15.63 -1.94
CA ASP A 130 0.83 -15.56 -2.76
C ASP A 130 -0.44 -15.43 -1.89
N ARG A 131 -1.45 -14.74 -2.45
CA ARG A 131 -2.79 -14.55 -1.84
C ARG A 131 -2.75 -13.86 -0.48
N CYS A 132 -1.95 -12.79 -0.36
CA CYS A 132 -1.92 -11.98 0.86
C CYS A 132 -2.93 -10.84 0.80
N ALA A 133 -3.58 -10.54 1.92
CA ALA A 133 -4.54 -9.43 2.00
C ALA A 133 -4.29 -8.53 3.22
N PHE A 134 -4.52 -7.23 3.06
CA PHE A 134 -4.33 -6.21 4.09
C PHE A 134 -5.57 -5.31 4.13
N TYR A 135 -6.17 -5.17 5.30
CA TYR A 135 -7.40 -4.39 5.50
C TYR A 135 -7.19 -3.36 6.61
N CYS A 136 -7.49 -2.10 6.32
CA CYS A 136 -7.34 -1.02 7.30
C CYS A 136 -5.94 -0.98 7.93
N CYS A 137 -4.91 -1.23 7.12
CA CYS A 137 -3.50 -1.22 7.55
C CYS A 137 -2.83 0.10 7.20
N ARG A 138 -1.77 0.44 7.95
CA ARG A 138 -0.89 1.57 7.63
C ARG A 138 0.51 1.06 7.35
N PHE A 139 1.17 1.63 6.35
CA PHE A 139 2.55 1.31 5.98
C PHE A 139 3.37 2.60 6.03
N LEU A 140 4.25 2.70 7.02
CA LEU A 140 4.95 3.95 7.35
C LEU A 140 6.46 3.79 7.15
N GLY A 141 7.07 4.71 6.42
CA GLY A 141 8.49 4.70 6.14
C GLY A 141 8.96 5.94 5.39
N TRP A 142 10.09 5.80 4.69
CA TRP A 142 10.67 6.81 3.81
C TRP A 142 10.95 6.19 2.44
N GLN A 143 12.19 5.84 2.14
CA GLN A 143 12.55 5.14 0.92
C GLN A 143 12.25 3.64 1.06
N ASP A 144 11.64 3.04 0.03
CA ASP A 144 11.32 1.62 -0.06
C ASP A 144 10.35 1.11 1.03
N THR A 145 9.33 1.89 1.43
CA THR A 145 8.40 1.54 2.53
C THR A 145 7.72 0.17 2.38
N LEU A 146 7.07 -0.08 1.24
CA LEU A 146 6.23 -1.25 1.01
C LEU A 146 6.75 -2.08 -0.17
N TYR A 147 7.39 -3.20 0.17
CA TYR A 147 8.00 -4.11 -0.81
C TYR A 147 7.05 -5.26 -1.16
N LEU A 148 6.19 -5.04 -2.16
CA LEU A 148 5.30 -6.07 -2.73
C LEU A 148 6.09 -6.93 -3.73
N HIS A 149 7.02 -7.73 -3.21
CA HIS A 149 8.04 -8.42 -3.99
C HIS A 149 7.49 -9.48 -4.95
N TYR A 150 6.66 -10.41 -4.46
CA TYR A 150 6.12 -11.51 -5.27
C TYR A 150 4.77 -12.02 -4.76
N GLY A 151 3.89 -12.44 -5.69
CA GLY A 151 2.60 -13.06 -5.42
C GLY A 151 1.42 -12.18 -5.83
N LYS A 152 0.20 -12.57 -5.45
CA LYS A 152 -1.03 -11.78 -5.59
C LYS A 152 -1.39 -11.14 -4.25
N HIS A 153 -1.43 -9.81 -4.22
CA HIS A 153 -1.69 -9.03 -3.01
C HIS A 153 -2.93 -8.15 -3.16
N TYR A 154 -3.74 -8.05 -2.12
CA TYR A 154 -4.90 -7.16 -2.08
C TYR A 154 -4.81 -6.26 -0.85
N LEU A 155 -4.83 -4.95 -1.08
CA LEU A 155 -4.80 -3.94 -0.04
C LEU A 155 -6.08 -3.14 -0.15
N ARG A 156 -6.83 -3.01 0.95
CA ARG A 156 -8.10 -2.31 0.97
C ARG A 156 -8.21 -1.41 2.18
N ASP A 157 -8.67 -0.18 1.96
CA ASP A 157 -8.87 0.82 3.01
C ASP A 157 -7.54 1.10 3.78
N CYS A 158 -6.40 0.99 3.09
CA CYS A 158 -5.07 1.12 3.69
C CYS A 158 -4.48 2.52 3.48
N TYR A 159 -3.52 2.89 4.33
CA TYR A 159 -2.70 4.10 4.17
C TYR A 159 -1.24 3.72 3.93
N VAL A 160 -0.58 4.36 2.97
CA VAL A 160 0.84 4.16 2.68
C VAL A 160 1.53 5.53 2.63
N GLU A 161 2.67 5.67 3.32
CA GLU A 161 3.52 6.85 3.21
C GLU A 161 4.99 6.52 2.93
N GLY A 162 5.66 7.45 2.24
CA GLY A 162 7.09 7.35 1.95
C GLY A 162 7.57 8.49 1.07
N SER A 163 8.78 8.36 0.54
CA SER A 163 9.42 9.35 -0.34
C SER A 163 9.81 8.76 -1.69
N VAL A 164 10.87 7.94 -1.73
CA VAL A 164 11.41 7.34 -2.96
C VAL A 164 11.02 5.88 -3.04
N ASP A 165 10.49 5.47 -4.20
CA ASP A 165 10.16 4.08 -4.56
C ASP A 165 9.34 3.34 -3.48
N PHE A 166 8.46 4.06 -2.77
CA PHE A 166 7.92 3.55 -1.51
C PHE A 166 6.82 2.47 -1.68
N ILE A 167 6.35 2.22 -2.91
CA ILE A 167 5.59 1.01 -3.30
C ILE A 167 6.32 0.34 -4.46
N PHE A 168 7.05 -0.76 -4.20
CA PHE A 168 7.94 -1.34 -5.20
C PHE A 168 7.92 -2.87 -5.20
N GLY A 169 8.48 -3.48 -6.25
CA GLY A 169 8.54 -4.93 -6.43
C GLY A 169 7.98 -5.43 -7.75
N ASN A 170 7.63 -6.72 -7.83
CA ASN A 170 7.14 -7.38 -9.05
C ASN A 170 5.95 -8.32 -8.75
N SER A 171 5.08 -7.94 -7.83
CA SER A 171 3.85 -8.69 -7.54
C SER A 171 2.69 -8.28 -8.45
N THR A 172 1.59 -9.00 -8.37
CA THR A 172 0.28 -8.52 -8.84
C THR A 172 -0.45 -7.93 -7.64
N ALA A 173 -0.65 -6.62 -7.58
CA ALA A 173 -1.28 -5.98 -6.43
C ALA A 173 -2.47 -5.13 -6.84
N LEU A 174 -3.58 -5.26 -6.10
CA LEU A 174 -4.72 -4.35 -6.16
C LEU A 174 -4.76 -3.53 -4.87
N LEU A 175 -4.65 -2.22 -5.00
CA LEU A 175 -4.83 -1.25 -3.92
C LEU A 175 -6.18 -0.57 -4.13
N GLU A 176 -7.16 -0.91 -3.31
CA GLU A 176 -8.53 -0.42 -3.40
C GLU A 176 -8.87 0.51 -2.24
N HIS A 177 -9.33 1.72 -2.53
CA HIS A 177 -9.72 2.70 -1.51
C HIS A 177 -8.58 3.00 -0.52
N CYS A 178 -7.34 2.98 -1.03
CA CYS A 178 -6.16 3.32 -0.27
C CYS A 178 -5.84 4.81 -0.34
N HIS A 179 -5.20 5.32 0.70
CA HIS A 179 -4.61 6.65 0.75
C HIS A 179 -3.10 6.52 0.56
N VAL A 180 -2.54 7.28 -0.38
CA VAL A 180 -1.09 7.39 -0.56
C VAL A 180 -0.63 8.81 -0.23
N HIS A 181 0.38 8.90 0.65
CA HIS A 181 0.94 10.14 1.14
C HIS A 181 2.44 10.24 0.85
N CYS A 182 2.82 11.20 0.02
CA CYS A 182 4.22 11.50 -0.30
C CYS A 182 4.79 12.46 0.75
N LYS A 183 5.80 12.02 1.50
CA LYS A 183 6.43 12.79 2.59
C LYS A 183 7.47 13.79 2.10
N SER A 184 8.09 13.52 0.96
CA SER A 184 9.04 14.40 0.28
C SER A 184 9.09 14.04 -1.22
N PRO A 185 9.70 14.88 -2.08
CA PRO A 185 9.80 14.58 -3.52
C PRO A 185 10.43 13.21 -3.78
N GLY A 186 9.85 12.46 -4.71
CA GLY A 186 10.29 11.11 -5.04
C GLY A 186 9.32 10.42 -5.98
N PHE A 187 9.24 9.10 -5.87
CA PHE A 187 8.41 8.26 -6.73
C PHE A 187 7.50 7.38 -5.89
N ILE A 188 6.21 7.36 -6.22
CA ILE A 188 5.23 6.51 -5.54
C ILE A 188 5.53 5.03 -5.81
N THR A 189 5.83 4.70 -7.07
CA THR A 189 6.00 3.31 -7.48
C THR A 189 7.30 3.05 -8.24
N ALA A 190 7.95 1.93 -7.94
CA ALA A 190 9.01 1.35 -8.77
C ALA A 190 8.70 -0.11 -9.09
N HIS A 191 7.81 -0.33 -10.06
CA HIS A 191 7.43 -1.67 -10.49
C HIS A 191 8.53 -2.28 -11.38
N SER A 192 8.94 -3.51 -11.07
CA SER A 192 10.12 -4.16 -11.64
C SER A 192 9.77 -5.34 -12.57
N ARG A 193 8.74 -5.17 -13.40
CA ARG A 193 8.33 -6.17 -14.40
C ARG A 193 9.48 -6.40 -15.39
N LYS A 194 9.89 -7.65 -15.57
CA LYS A 194 11.10 -7.99 -16.36
C LYS A 194 10.81 -8.34 -17.81
N SER A 195 9.59 -8.76 -18.13
CA SER A 195 9.21 -9.12 -19.50
C SER A 195 7.75 -8.76 -19.80
N PRO A 196 7.39 -8.56 -21.07
CA PRO A 196 5.99 -8.36 -21.48
C PRO A 196 5.06 -9.55 -21.18
N GLN A 197 5.63 -10.75 -20.95
CA GLN A 197 4.87 -11.98 -20.68
C GLN A 197 4.49 -12.12 -19.21
N GLU A 198 5.11 -11.36 -18.30
CA GLU A 198 4.72 -11.34 -16.89
C GLU A 198 3.37 -10.63 -16.72
N SER A 199 2.41 -11.30 -16.08
CA SER A 199 1.10 -10.74 -15.74
C SER A 199 1.11 -9.95 -14.41
N THR A 200 2.28 -9.41 -14.03
CA THR A 200 2.47 -8.61 -12.82
C THR A 200 2.17 -7.13 -13.09
N GLY A 201 1.83 -6.40 -12.03
CA GLY A 201 1.40 -5.01 -12.13
C GLY A 201 0.69 -4.54 -10.88
N TYR A 202 0.69 -3.22 -10.65
CA TYR A 202 -0.07 -2.59 -9.59
C TYR A 202 -1.29 -1.88 -10.18
N VAL A 203 -2.45 -2.13 -9.60
CA VAL A 203 -3.72 -1.49 -9.95
C VAL A 203 -4.16 -0.68 -8.74
N PHE A 204 -4.34 0.62 -8.95
CA PHE A 204 -4.85 1.54 -7.95
C PHE A 204 -6.30 1.86 -8.30
N LEU A 205 -7.23 1.48 -7.43
CA LEU A 205 -8.67 1.66 -7.62
C LEU A 205 -9.23 2.51 -6.49
N ARG A 206 -10.01 3.55 -6.82
CA ARG A 206 -10.58 4.48 -5.82
C ARG A 206 -9.54 5.08 -4.86
N MET A 207 -8.35 5.37 -5.39
CA MET A 207 -7.28 5.92 -4.57
C MET A 207 -7.51 7.40 -4.31
N VAL A 208 -7.24 7.83 -3.06
CA VAL A 208 -7.08 9.24 -2.72
C VAL A 208 -5.57 9.50 -2.60
N GLU A 209 -5.05 10.34 -3.47
CA GLU A 209 -3.67 10.80 -3.41
C GLU A 209 -3.63 12.16 -2.71
N VAL A 210 -2.85 12.27 -1.64
CA VAL A 210 -2.54 13.58 -1.04
C VAL A 210 -1.04 13.78 -1.16
N LEU A 211 -0.64 14.48 -2.22
CA LEU A 211 0.68 15.07 -2.34
C LEU A 211 0.76 16.25 -1.37
N ILE A 212 1.21 16.00 -0.12
CA ILE A 212 1.80 17.06 0.69
C ILE A 212 3.28 17.14 0.32
N VAL A 213 3.54 17.44 -0.95
CA VAL A 213 4.71 18.25 -1.19
C VAL A 213 4.36 19.55 -0.47
N ASP A 214 5.13 19.88 0.55
CA ASP A 214 5.26 21.25 0.99
C ASP A 214 5.77 22.00 -0.26
N ILE A 215 4.86 22.36 -1.18
CA ILE A 215 5.24 22.95 -2.45
C ILE A 215 5.70 24.35 -2.09
N ARG A 216 6.99 24.46 -1.82
CA ARG A 216 7.67 25.70 -1.45
C ARG A 216 7.61 26.78 -2.53
N ASP A 217 6.87 26.57 -3.62
CA ASP A 217 6.64 27.54 -4.69
C ASP A 217 5.38 27.28 -5.54
N MET A 218 4.32 26.63 -5.01
CA MET A 218 3.03 26.69 -5.75
C MET A 218 2.39 28.03 -5.46
N SER A 219 2.10 28.77 -6.52
CA SER A 219 1.34 29.99 -6.38
C SER A 219 -0.03 29.65 -5.80
N GLU A 220 -0.62 30.57 -5.03
CA GLU A 220 -1.98 30.36 -4.48
C GLU A 220 -3.02 30.04 -5.57
N LYS A 221 -2.75 30.45 -6.82
CA LYS A 221 -3.59 30.13 -7.98
C LYS A 221 -3.54 28.65 -8.35
N ASP A 222 -2.37 28.03 -8.29
CA ASP A 222 -2.22 26.61 -8.60
C ASP A 222 -2.86 25.76 -7.51
N LYS A 223 -2.73 26.19 -6.25
CA LYS A 223 -3.37 25.52 -5.09
C LYS A 223 -4.89 25.54 -5.22
N LEU A 224 -5.42 26.70 -5.59
CA LEU A 224 -6.83 26.88 -5.87
C LEU A 224 -7.27 26.04 -7.08
N PHE A 225 -6.49 26.02 -8.16
CA PHE A 225 -6.80 25.24 -9.36
C PHE A 225 -6.95 23.74 -9.06
N TYR A 226 -5.95 23.14 -8.40
CA TYR A 226 -6.01 21.71 -8.05
C TYR A 226 -7.13 21.39 -7.05
N PHE A 227 -7.39 22.30 -6.10
CA PHE A 227 -8.51 22.15 -5.20
C PHE A 227 -9.85 22.12 -5.94
N LEU A 228 -10.06 23.02 -6.91
CA LEU A 228 -11.28 23.10 -7.70
C LEU A 228 -11.44 21.89 -8.63
N ASP A 229 -10.38 21.42 -9.30
CA ASP A 229 -10.41 20.27 -10.21
C ASP A 229 -10.85 18.96 -9.52
N GLY A 230 -10.57 18.84 -8.22
CA GLY A 230 -10.97 17.70 -7.39
C GLY A 230 -12.46 17.68 -7.00
N LEU A 231 -13.24 18.69 -7.35
CA LEU A 231 -14.63 18.85 -6.91
C LEU A 231 -15.64 18.27 -7.91
N GLN A 232 -16.89 18.20 -7.47
CA GLN A 232 -18.00 17.95 -8.39
C GLN A 232 -18.18 19.17 -9.32
N PRO A 233 -18.55 18.97 -10.59
CA PRO A 233 -18.70 20.07 -11.54
C PRO A 233 -19.68 21.17 -11.09
N TRP A 234 -20.72 20.83 -10.32
CA TRP A 234 -21.67 21.82 -9.80
C TRP A 234 -21.10 22.67 -8.65
N VAL A 235 -20.13 22.12 -7.91
CA VAL A 235 -19.46 22.81 -6.80
C VAL A 235 -18.47 23.83 -7.35
N GLU A 236 -17.75 23.49 -8.43
CA GLU A 236 -16.89 24.44 -9.13
C GLU A 236 -17.68 25.67 -9.59
N VAL A 237 -18.88 25.46 -10.16
CA VAL A 237 -19.77 26.54 -10.59
C VAL A 237 -20.27 27.38 -9.41
N GLU A 238 -20.58 26.75 -8.28
CA GLU A 238 -21.05 27.47 -7.10
C GLU A 238 -19.92 28.28 -6.43
N LEU A 239 -18.71 27.73 -6.37
CA LEU A 239 -17.53 28.45 -5.90
C LEU A 239 -17.14 29.61 -6.82
N GLN A 240 -17.33 29.46 -8.14
CA GLN A 240 -17.18 30.56 -9.10
C GLN A 240 -18.21 31.69 -8.88
N ARG A 241 -19.45 31.36 -8.48
CA ARG A 241 -20.48 32.37 -8.14
C ARG A 241 -20.16 33.14 -6.87
N CYS A 242 -19.50 32.48 -5.92
CA CYS A 242 -19.05 33.09 -4.68
C CYS A 242 -17.79 33.97 -4.84
N ASP A 243 -17.31 34.17 -6.08
CA ASP A 243 -16.12 34.95 -6.42
C ASP A 243 -14.91 34.59 -5.55
N VAL A 244 -14.71 33.29 -5.35
CA VAL A 244 -13.63 32.77 -4.53
C VAL A 244 -12.29 32.95 -5.24
N GLN A 245 -11.39 33.71 -4.63
CA GLN A 245 -10.12 34.12 -5.24
C GLN A 245 -8.89 33.42 -4.62
N ASP A 246 -9.08 32.69 -3.52
CA ASP A 246 -8.02 32.02 -2.77
C ASP A 246 -8.46 30.66 -2.23
N LEU A 247 -7.49 29.80 -1.92
CA LEU A 247 -7.73 28.43 -1.47
C LEU A 247 -8.50 28.37 -0.14
N ALA A 248 -8.21 29.26 0.81
CA ALA A 248 -8.82 29.21 2.14
C ALA A 248 -10.31 29.53 2.07
N SER A 249 -10.68 30.54 1.29
CA SER A 249 -12.06 30.88 0.97
C SER A 249 -12.76 29.74 0.22
N ALA A 250 -12.06 29.06 -0.69
CA ALA A 250 -12.60 27.92 -1.44
C ALA A 250 -12.91 26.73 -0.53
N GLN A 251 -12.01 26.40 0.38
CA GLN A 251 -12.19 25.33 1.35
C GLN A 251 -13.33 25.64 2.33
N ALA A 252 -13.41 26.88 2.81
CA ALA A 252 -14.46 27.32 3.72
C ALA A 252 -15.85 27.28 3.04
N ALA A 253 -15.95 27.74 1.79
CA ALA A 253 -17.20 27.72 1.03
C ALA A 253 -17.59 26.29 0.62
N ALA A 254 -16.64 25.46 0.16
CA ALA A 254 -16.90 24.07 -0.18
C ALA A 254 -17.32 23.24 1.04
N GLY A 255 -16.75 23.51 2.22
CA GLY A 255 -17.12 22.84 3.47
C GLY A 255 -18.57 23.10 3.93
N GLN A 256 -19.22 24.13 3.40
CA GLN A 256 -20.65 24.40 3.63
C GLN A 256 -21.56 23.66 2.63
N LEU A 257 -21.00 23.10 1.57
CA LEU A 257 -21.73 22.37 0.54
C LEU A 257 -21.74 20.87 0.86
N VAL A 258 -22.94 20.27 0.89
CA VAL A 258 -23.10 18.83 1.11
C VAL A 258 -22.61 18.08 -0.13
N ASP A 259 -21.83 17.02 0.05
CA ASP A 259 -21.32 16.15 -1.03
C ASP A 259 -20.49 16.88 -2.09
N TYR A 260 -19.68 17.85 -1.66
CA TYR A 260 -18.89 18.69 -2.56
C TYR A 260 -17.76 17.93 -3.31
N SER A 261 -17.40 16.75 -2.81
CA SER A 261 -16.41 15.87 -3.42
C SER A 261 -17.04 14.90 -4.43
N ARG A 262 -16.22 14.49 -5.41
CA ARG A 262 -16.17 13.18 -6.09
C ARG A 262 -16.99 11.96 -5.58
N LYS A 263 -18.30 11.99 -5.24
CA LYS A 263 -19.12 10.78 -5.04
C LYS A 263 -19.24 9.98 -6.35
N GLU A 264 -18.87 8.70 -6.30
CA GLU A 264 -19.00 7.76 -7.42
C GLU A 264 -20.48 7.59 -7.84
N GLU A 265 -20.79 7.89 -9.10
CA GLU A 265 -22.10 7.57 -9.67
C GLU A 265 -22.29 6.05 -9.85
N ARG A 266 -23.31 5.51 -9.18
CA ARG A 266 -23.98 4.27 -9.56
C ARG A 266 -24.72 4.47 -10.89
N SER A 267 -24.41 3.65 -11.90
CA SER A 267 -25.34 2.77 -12.64
C SER A 267 -24.93 2.55 -14.09
N GLY A 268 -25.12 1.30 -14.55
CA GLY A 268 -24.83 0.91 -15.91
C GLY A 268 -25.79 1.46 -16.95
N LYS A 269 -25.27 1.63 -18.17
CA LYS A 269 -25.88 1.27 -19.46
C LYS A 269 -24.86 1.56 -20.56
N SER A 270 -24.23 0.50 -21.06
CA SER A 270 -23.41 0.56 -22.27
C SER A 270 -24.27 0.96 -23.48
N LYS A 271 -23.92 2.05 -24.16
CA LYS A 271 -24.36 2.32 -25.53
C LYS A 271 -23.32 1.74 -26.50
N PRO A 272 -23.71 1.18 -27.66
CA PRO A 272 -22.81 0.43 -28.52
C PRO A 272 -21.90 1.34 -29.33
N ALA A 273 -20.67 0.89 -29.56
CA ALA A 273 -19.67 1.56 -30.39
C ALA A 273 -20.08 1.56 -31.88
N LYS A 274 -19.80 2.66 -32.57
CA LYS A 274 -19.91 2.76 -34.04
C LYS A 274 -18.74 2.05 -34.71
N PRO A 275 -18.93 1.38 -35.86
CA PRO A 275 -17.87 0.66 -36.55
C PRO A 275 -16.94 1.61 -37.34
N PHE A 276 -15.64 1.34 -37.25
CA PHE A 276 -14.61 1.95 -38.09
C PHE A 276 -14.74 1.44 -39.54
N LYS A 277 -14.83 2.37 -40.51
CA LYS A 277 -14.74 2.06 -41.95
C LYS A 277 -13.27 2.06 -42.37
N GLY A 278 -12.84 0.97 -43.00
CA GLY A 278 -11.54 0.84 -43.65
C GLY A 278 -11.40 1.73 -44.89
N LYS A 279 -10.15 1.98 -45.27
CA LYS A 279 -9.77 2.37 -46.63
C LYS A 279 -8.79 1.32 -47.15
N ASP A 280 -9.21 0.66 -48.21
CA ASP A 280 -8.39 -0.19 -49.07
C ASP A 280 -7.30 0.63 -49.76
N ALA A 281 -6.14 0.01 -49.91
CA ALA A 281 -5.22 0.24 -51.02
C ALA A 281 -4.46 -1.07 -51.30
N THR A 282 -5.01 -1.88 -52.20
CA THR A 282 -4.27 -2.72 -53.17
C THR A 282 -3.27 -1.83 -53.92
N GLU A 283 -2.09 -2.23 -54.38
CA GLU A 283 -1.58 -3.49 -54.88
C GLU A 283 -0.08 -3.29 -55.22
N LYS A 284 0.73 -4.34 -55.12
CA LYS A 284 1.84 -4.76 -56.02
C LYS A 284 3.08 -5.25 -55.28
N MET A 285 3.24 -6.56 -55.32
CA MET A 285 4.50 -7.28 -55.25
C MET A 285 5.26 -7.05 -56.56
N GLU A 286 6.57 -6.83 -56.47
CA GLU A 286 7.52 -7.22 -57.49
C GLU A 286 8.81 -7.69 -56.80
N GLU A 287 9.25 -8.87 -57.24
CA GLU A 287 10.45 -9.61 -56.85
C GLU A 287 11.73 -9.04 -57.48
N ASN A 288 12.85 -9.39 -56.85
CA ASN A 288 14.20 -9.64 -57.40
C ASN A 288 15.32 -8.59 -57.27
N ASP A 289 16.35 -9.08 -56.56
CA ASP A 289 17.79 -9.09 -56.84
C ASP A 289 18.68 -7.85 -56.66
N PHE A 290 19.80 -8.16 -55.98
CA PHE A 290 21.02 -7.42 -55.60
C PHE A 290 21.01 -6.56 -54.34
#